data_AF-A0AAV8YH97-F1
#
_entry.id   AF-A0AAV8YH97-F1
#
_cell.length_a   1.000
_cell.length_b   1.000
_cell.length_c   1.000
_cell.angle_alpha   90.00
_cell.angle_beta   90.00
_cell.angle_gamma   90.00
#
_symmetry.space_group_name_H-M   'P 1'
#
loop_
_entity.id
_entity.type
_entity.pdbx_description
1 polymer ?
#
loop_
_entity_poly.entity_id
_entity_poly.type
_entity_poly.pdbx_seq_one_letter_code
_entity_poly.pdbx_strand_id
1 'polypeptide(L)' 'MPKNKVILVTGGTGLVGKAIENVVETEKQPDETWIFLSSKDGDLCDYNATKKLLRNTVQLM' A
#
# COMPACT_ATOMS: atom_id res chain seq x y z
N MET A 1 -5.21 18.79 13.54
CA MET A 1 -5.24 17.33 13.45
C MET A 1 -4.10 16.91 12.51
N PRO A 2 -3.11 16.11 12.95
CA PRO A 2 -2.21 15.49 12.00
C PRO A 2 -3.06 14.64 11.04
N LYS A 3 -2.87 14.82 9.73
CA LYS A 3 -3.54 13.98 8.74
C LYS A 3 -2.88 12.61 8.80
N ASN A 4 -3.63 11.60 9.23
CA ASN A 4 -3.19 10.21 9.09
C ASN A 4 -2.89 9.94 7.61
N LYS A 5 -1.66 9.54 7.31
CA LYS A 5 -1.23 9.20 5.95
C LYS A 5 -1.53 7.73 5.70
N VAL A 6 -2.14 7.44 4.56
CA VAL A 6 -2.29 6.08 4.05
C VAL A 6 -1.33 5.92 2.89
N ILE A 7 -0.36 5.03 3.03
CA ILE A 7 0.69 4.77 2.03
C ILE A 7 0.45 3.38 1.44
N LEU A 8 0.22 3.35 0.13
CA LEU A 8 0.02 2.13 -0.63
C LEU A 8 1.27 1.79 -1.43
N VAL A 9 1.79 0.58 -1.26
CA VAL A 9 2.95 0.07 -1.99
C VAL A 9 2.50 -1.02 -2.95
N THR A 10 2.42 -0.70 -4.24
CA THR A 10 2.24 -1.70 -5.30
C THR A 10 3.54 -2.47 -5.54
N GLY A 11 3.46 -3.78 -5.77
CA GLY A 11 4.67 -4.61 -5.87
C GLY A 11 5.35 -4.83 -4.51
N GLY A 12 4.58 -4.75 -3.43
CA GLY A 12 5.02 -4.92 -2.04
C GLY A 12 5.69 -6.27 -1.75
N THR A 13 5.41 -7.30 -2.55
CA THR A 13 6.06 -8.61 -2.44
C THR A 13 7.38 -8.71 -3.21
N GLY A 14 7.72 -7.71 -4.02
CA GLY A 14 8.99 -7.65 -4.75
C GLY A 14 10.15 -7.23 -3.85
N LEU A 15 11.37 -7.30 -4.37
CA LEU A 15 12.60 -7.00 -3.62
C LEU A 15 12.55 -5.64 -2.91
N VAL A 16 12.17 -4.59 -3.63
CA VAL A 16 12.10 -3.23 -3.09
C VAL A 16 10.93 -3.07 -2.11
N GLY A 17 9.77 -3.67 -2.42
CA GLY A 17 8.60 -3.66 -1.54
C GLY A 17 8.91 -4.26 -0.16
N LYS A 18 9.60 -5.41 -0.14
CA LYS A 18 10.06 -6.05 1.10
C LYS A 18 11.13 -5.26 1.85
N ALA A 19 12.02 -4.57 1.14
CA ALA A 19 12.98 -3.68 1.79
C ALA A 19 12.29 -2.50 2.49
N ILE A 20 11.27 -1.90 1.84
CA ILE A 20 10.46 -0.83 2.44
C ILE A 20 9.70 -1.35 3.66
N GLU A 21 9.06 -2.52 3.56
CA GLU A 21 8.35 -3.15 4.68
C GLU A 21 9.26 -3.33 5.91
N ASN A 22 10.47 -3.87 5.70
CA ASN A 22 11.45 -4.04 6.77
C ASN A 22 11.83 -2.72 7.46
N VAL A 23 12.09 -1.65 6.69
CA VAL A 23 12.48 -0.34 7.24
C VAL A 23 11.31 0.26 8.03
N VAL A 24 10.10 0.24 7.47
CA VAL A 24 8.91 0.79 8.12
C VAL A 24 8.56 0.06 9.41
N GLU A 25 8.79 -1.26 9.49
CA GLU A 25 8.61 -2.02 10.73
C GLU A 25 9.59 -1.58 11.83
N THR A 26 10.80 -1.17 11.46
CA THR A 26 11.83 -0.69 12.40
C THR A 26 11.71 0.80 12.72
N GLU A 27 11.18 1.61 11.80
CA GLU A 27 11.10 3.07 11.88
C GLU A 27 9.64 3.55 11.85
N LYS A 28 8.77 2.92 12.65
CA LYS A 28 7.33 3.19 12.65
C LYS A 28 7.01 4.64 12.96
N GLN A 29 6.24 5.27 12.07
CA GLN A 29 5.64 6.59 12.30
C GLN A 29 4.19 6.44 12.77
N PRO A 30 3.78 7.13 13.86
CA PRO A 30 2.46 6.95 14.46
C PRO A 30 1.31 7.50 13.62
N ASP A 31 1.60 8.38 12.64
CA ASP A 31 0.62 8.99 11.75
C ASP A 31 0.55 8.29 10.38
N GLU A 32 1.11 7.09 10.26
CA GLU A 32 1.22 6.37 8.98
C GLU A 32 0.60 4.98 9.03
N THR A 33 -0.20 4.67 8.02
CA THR A 33 -0.73 3.33 7.75
C THR A 33 -0.20 2.86 6.42
N TRP A 34 0.58 1.78 6.45
CA TRP A 34 1.25 1.21 5.28
C TRP A 34 0.53 -0.05 4.81
N ILE A 35 0.30 -0.16 3.50
CA ILE A 35 -0.38 -1.29 2.87
C ILE A 35 0.48 -1.80 1.72
N PHE A 36 0.85 -3.07 1.77
CA PHE A 36 1.67 -3.70 0.75
C PHE A 36 0.81 -4.63 -0.12
N LEU A 37 0.78 -4.35 -1.42
CA LEU A 37 -0.01 -5.12 -2.40
C LEU A 37 0.87 -6.01 -3.26
N SER A 38 0.30 -7.12 -3.68
CA SER A 38 0.84 -8.07 -4.64
C SER A 38 0.06 -8.01 -5.96
N SER A 39 0.56 -8.73 -6.98
CA SER A 39 -0.17 -8.91 -8.25
C SER A 39 -1.51 -9.66 -8.09
N LYS A 40 -1.74 -10.35 -6.96
CA LYS A 40 -3.01 -11.02 -6.68
C LYS A 40 -4.12 -10.06 -6.28
N ASP A 41 -3.76 -8.85 -5.84
CA ASP A 41 -4.72 -7.85 -5.38
C ASP A 41 -5.36 -7.08 -6.55
N GLY A 42 -4.67 -7.01 -7.68
CA GLY A 42 -5.19 -6.43 -8.92
C GLY A 42 -4.12 -6.30 -10.00
N ASP A 43 -4.55 -6.34 -11.26
CA ASP A 43 -3.68 -6.04 -12.40
C ASP A 43 -3.60 -4.52 -12.61
N LEU A 44 -2.39 -3.97 -12.48
CA LEU A 44 -2.14 -2.54 -12.66
C LEU A 44 -2.13 -2.09 -14.13
N CYS A 45 -2.06 -3.04 -15.06
CA CYS A 45 -2.21 -2.78 -16.49
C CYS A 45 -3.69 -2.61 -16.90
N ASP A 46 -4.63 -3.04 -16.06
CA ASP A 46 -6.07 -2.83 -16.23
C ASP A 46 -6.54 -1.60 -15.44
N TYR A 47 -7.04 -0.59 -16.15
CA TYR A 47 -7.58 0.63 -15.57
C TYR A 47 -8.72 0.38 -14.56
N ASN A 48 -9.67 -0.49 -14.90
CA ASN A 48 -10.84 -0.76 -14.06
C ASN A 48 -10.43 -1.54 -12.81
N ALA A 49 -9.52 -2.51 -12.97
CA ALA A 49 -8.96 -3.25 -11.83
C ALA A 49 -8.20 -2.32 -10.89
N THR A 50 -7.33 -1.46 -11.42
CA THR A 50 -6.57 -0.46 -10.64
C THR A 50 -7.49 0.52 -9.92
N LYS A 51 -8.50 1.05 -10.62
CA LYS A 51 -9.47 1.98 -10.04
C LYS A 51 -10.26 1.34 -8.89
N LYS A 52 -10.68 0.08 -9.06
CA LYS A 52 -11.37 -0.69 -8.03
C LYS A 52 -10.46 -0.96 -6.83
N LEU A 53 -9.23 -1.39 -7.08
CA LEU A 53 -8.21 -1.62 -6.07
C LEU A 53 -8.01 -0.38 -5.20
N LEU A 54 -7.65 0.76 -5.80
CA LEU A 54 -7.40 2.01 -5.07
C LEU A 54 -8.61 2.49 -4.28
N ARG A 55 -9.82 2.39 -4.85
CA ARG A 55 -11.06 2.77 -4.16
C ARG A 55 -11.33 1.89 -2.94
N ASN A 56 -11.21 0.58 -3.09
CA ASN A 56 -11.47 -0.37 -2.01
C ASN A 56 -10.46 -0.23 -0.87
N THR A 57 -9.19 -0.02 -1.21
CA THR A 57 -8.11 0.13 -0.23
C THR A 57 -8.32 1.33 0.70
N VAL A 58 -8.83 2.45 0.19
CA VAL A 58 -9.09 3.65 1.00
C VAL A 58 -10.41 3.57 1.75
N GLN A 59 -11.41 2.86 1.23
CA GLN A 59 -12.76 2.81 1.81
C GLN A 59 -12.93 1.75 2.92
N LEU A 60 -11.94 0.87 3.13
CA LEU A 60 -11.94 -0.14 4.19
C LEU A 60 -11.30 0.36 5.52
N MET A 61 -10.91 1.63 5.59
CA MET A 61 -10.36 2.31 6.78
C MET A 61 -11.33 3.36 7.31
#